data_AF-A0A2U1NL13-F1
#
_entry.id   AF-A0A2U1NL13-F1
#
_cell.length_a   1.000
_cell.length_b   1.000
_cell.length_c   1.000
_cell.angle_alpha   90.00
_cell.angle_beta   90.00
_cell.angle_gamma   90.00
#
_symmetry.space_group_name_H-M   'P 1'
#
loop_
_entity.id
_entity.type
_entity.pdbx_description
1 polymer ?
#
loop_
_entity_poly.entity_id
_entity_poly.type
_entity_poly.pdbx_seq_one_letter_code
_entity_poly.pdbx_strand_id
1 'polypeptide(L)'
;MKSSQMLMLFGLFYLCFLQIPSSNASSFNYTYPEYNINLAPFIQRKSAYYCLKRVSPDCPGNLTLSTDGWLNISSSETQQFCQGPCKQHTLDVLKCVWYVKHDYKFDNKATIQNINETINNGCEHGEY
;
A
#
# COMPACT_ATOMS: atom_id res chain seq x y z
N MET A 1 -49.70 -4.22 -7.54
CA MET A 1 -48.96 -3.39 -6.56
C MET A 1 -49.78 -2.12 -6.33
N LYS A 2 -50.19 -1.81 -5.08
CA LYS A 2 -51.10 -0.68 -4.81
C LYS A 2 -50.34 0.65 -4.95
N SER A 3 -50.97 1.67 -5.56
CA SER A 3 -50.39 3.00 -5.84
C SER A 3 -49.68 3.63 -4.62
N SER A 4 -50.23 3.43 -3.42
CA SER A 4 -49.63 3.88 -2.15
C SER A 4 -48.27 3.24 -1.83
N GLN A 5 -48.05 1.96 -2.17
CA GLN A 5 -46.75 1.31 -1.94
C GLN A 5 -45.70 1.75 -2.95
N MET A 6 -46.10 2.08 -4.18
CA MET A 6 -45.21 2.62 -5.20
C MET A 6 -44.69 4.02 -4.79
N LEU A 7 -45.57 4.89 -4.28
CA LEU A 7 -45.20 6.22 -3.76
C LEU A 7 -44.23 6.15 -2.57
N MET A 8 -44.41 5.20 -1.64
CA MET A 8 -43.47 5.01 -0.53
C MET A 8 -42.09 4.55 -1.00
N LEU A 9 -42.03 3.66 -1.99
CA LEU A 9 -40.75 3.18 -2.55
C LEU A 9 -39.98 4.30 -3.26
N PHE A 10 -40.68 5.16 -4.03
CA PHE A 10 -40.05 6.31 -4.66
C PHE A 10 -39.58 7.36 -3.63
N GLY A 11 -40.36 7.59 -2.57
CA GLY A 11 -39.99 8.50 -1.49
C GLY A 11 -38.75 8.04 -0.71
N LEU A 12 -38.67 6.75 -0.40
CA LEU A 12 -37.48 6.16 0.25
C LEU A 12 -36.25 6.22 -0.64
N PHE A 13 -36.41 6.00 -1.95
CA PHE A 13 -35.30 6.11 -2.91
C PHE A 13 -34.78 7.55 -3.02
N TYR A 14 -35.67 8.55 -3.02
CA TYR A 14 -35.29 9.97 -3.04
C TYR A 14 -34.55 10.42 -1.77
N LEU A 15 -34.95 9.91 -0.60
CA LEU A 15 -34.29 10.21 0.67
C LEU A 15 -32.87 9.64 0.74
N CYS A 16 -32.60 8.49 0.12
CA CYS A 16 -31.24 7.94 0.01
C CYS A 16 -30.30 8.82 -0.84
N PHE A 17 -30.81 9.53 -1.85
CA PHE A 17 -29.98 10.45 -2.67
C PHE A 17 -29.68 11.78 -1.97
N LEU A 18 -30.54 12.22 -1.04
CA LEU A 18 -30.35 13.48 -0.30
C LEU A 18 -29.41 13.35 0.89
N GLN A 19 -29.03 12.12 1.28
CA GLN A 19 -28.11 11.86 2.38
C GLN A 19 -26.67 11.60 1.96
N ILE A 20 -26.25 11.96 0.74
CA ILE A 20 -24.81 11.93 0.40
C ILE A 20 -24.13 12.94 1.33
N PRO A 21 -23.40 12.52 2.37
CA PRO A 21 -22.64 13.46 3.16
C PRO A 21 -21.59 14.01 2.19
N SER A 22 -21.44 15.33 2.13
CA SER A 22 -20.24 15.95 1.57
C SER A 22 -19.08 15.56 2.49
N SER A 23 -18.60 14.32 2.35
CA SER A 23 -17.33 13.91 2.91
C SER A 23 -16.32 14.88 2.34
N ASN A 24 -15.66 15.66 3.19
CA ASN A 24 -14.40 16.30 2.85
C ASN A 24 -13.49 15.18 2.37
N ALA A 25 -13.46 14.93 1.06
CA ALA A 25 -12.63 13.91 0.49
C ALA A 25 -11.21 14.41 0.64
N SER A 26 -10.49 13.90 1.64
CA SER A 26 -9.06 14.12 1.75
C SER A 26 -8.45 13.75 0.40
N SER A 27 -7.87 14.73 -0.28
CA SER A 27 -7.41 14.53 -1.65
C SER A 27 -6.22 13.57 -1.66
N PHE A 28 -6.25 12.62 -2.59
CA PHE A 28 -5.16 11.68 -2.78
C PHE A 28 -3.89 12.42 -3.25
N ASN A 29 -2.75 12.15 -2.61
CA ASN A 29 -1.46 12.74 -2.97
C ASN A 29 -0.54 11.66 -3.56
N TYR A 30 -0.13 11.87 -4.82
CA TYR A 30 0.73 10.95 -5.57
C TYR A 30 2.19 10.97 -5.10
N THR A 31 2.67 12.13 -4.64
CA THR A 31 4.06 12.35 -4.21
C THR A 31 4.29 11.86 -2.79
N TYR A 32 3.32 12.15 -1.91
CA TYR A 32 3.36 11.78 -0.49
C TYR A 32 2.05 11.05 -0.09
N PRO A 33 1.89 9.77 -0.48
CA PRO A 33 0.68 9.00 -0.18
C PRO A 33 0.33 8.89 1.31
N GLU A 34 1.34 8.98 2.17
CA GLU A 34 1.24 8.95 3.63
C GLU A 34 0.70 10.23 4.26
N TYR A 35 0.60 11.34 3.50
CA TYR A 35 0.08 12.61 4.02
C TYR A 35 -1.41 12.50 4.43
N ASN A 36 -2.17 11.66 3.73
CA ASN A 36 -3.59 11.41 3.99
C ASN A 36 -3.85 9.90 4.11
N ILE A 37 -3.96 9.39 5.34
CA ILE A 37 -4.12 7.94 5.59
C ILE A 37 -5.58 7.49 5.76
N ASN A 38 -6.46 8.40 6.16
CA ASN A 38 -7.89 8.13 6.40
C ASN A 38 -8.72 8.23 5.11
N LEU A 39 -8.39 7.41 4.12
CA LEU A 39 -9.02 7.40 2.79
C LEU A 39 -9.94 6.17 2.62
N ALA A 40 -10.83 6.24 1.63
CA ALA A 40 -11.66 5.09 1.25
C ALA A 40 -10.77 3.88 0.84
N PRO A 41 -11.22 2.62 1.02
CA PRO A 41 -10.38 1.43 0.84
C PRO A 41 -9.70 1.32 -0.54
N PHE A 42 -10.41 1.67 -1.61
CA PHE A 42 -9.84 1.69 -2.97
C PHE A 42 -8.68 2.68 -3.08
N ILE A 43 -8.84 3.86 -2.47
CA ILE A 43 -7.82 4.91 -2.47
C ILE A 43 -6.63 4.49 -1.60
N GLN A 44 -6.84 3.85 -0.45
CA GLN A 44 -5.75 3.31 0.37
C GLN A 44 -4.90 2.28 -0.41
N ARG A 45 -5.53 1.38 -1.18
CA ARG A 45 -4.80 0.45 -2.06
C ARG A 45 -4.02 1.19 -3.15
N LYS A 46 -4.60 2.25 -3.71
CA LYS A 46 -3.90 3.13 -4.66
C LYS A 46 -2.70 3.83 -3.99
N SER A 47 -2.86 4.37 -2.78
CA SER A 47 -1.76 4.95 -2.00
C SER A 47 -0.61 3.98 -1.79
N ALA A 48 -0.92 2.73 -1.41
CA ALA A 48 0.08 1.68 -1.24
C ALA A 48 0.83 1.37 -2.54
N TYR A 49 0.14 1.35 -3.68
CA TYR A 49 0.78 1.21 -4.99
C TYR A 49 1.81 2.33 -5.23
N TYR A 50 1.49 3.59 -4.92
CA TYR A 50 2.44 4.69 -5.09
C TYR A 50 3.61 4.65 -4.10
N CYS A 51 3.41 4.14 -2.88
CA CYS A 51 4.53 3.84 -1.98
C CYS A 51 5.50 2.83 -2.63
N LEU A 52 4.99 1.74 -3.20
CA LEU A 52 5.78 0.68 -3.85
C LEU A 52 6.49 1.17 -5.13
N LYS A 53 6.01 2.24 -5.76
CA LYS A 53 6.65 2.85 -6.93
C LYS A 53 7.78 3.82 -6.58
N ARG A 54 8.07 4.07 -5.30
CA ARG A 54 9.21 4.92 -4.90
C ARG A 54 10.53 4.28 -5.29
N VAL A 55 11.28 5.01 -6.09
CA VAL A 55 12.65 4.66 -6.47
C VAL A 55 13.64 5.47 -5.65
N SER A 56 14.80 4.89 -5.35
CA SER A 56 15.93 5.62 -4.81
C SER A 56 17.06 5.60 -5.85
N PRO A 57 17.71 6.75 -6.15
CA PRO A 57 18.85 6.77 -7.06
C PRO A 57 20.02 5.93 -6.53
N ASP A 58 20.10 5.73 -5.23
CA ASP A 58 21.16 4.97 -4.57
C ASP A 58 20.85 3.47 -4.52
N CYS A 59 19.62 3.06 -4.87
CA CYS A 59 19.23 1.66 -4.93
C CYS A 59 18.90 1.21 -6.36
N PRO A 60 19.72 0.33 -6.96
CA PRO A 60 19.44 -0.24 -8.27
C PRO A 60 18.04 -0.88 -8.34
N GLY A 61 17.38 -0.73 -9.49
CA GLY A 61 16.01 -1.22 -9.67
C GLY A 61 15.85 -2.74 -9.52
N ASN A 62 16.90 -3.53 -9.79
CA ASN A 62 16.91 -4.99 -9.55
C ASN A 62 16.92 -5.36 -8.06
N LEU A 63 17.33 -4.44 -7.19
CA LEU A 63 17.36 -4.62 -5.73
C LEU A 63 16.15 -4.00 -5.02
N THR A 64 15.09 -3.67 -5.77
CA THR A 64 13.88 -3.02 -5.25
C THR A 64 12.74 -4.03 -5.08
N LEU A 65 11.95 -3.86 -4.02
CA LEU A 65 10.76 -4.67 -3.75
C LEU A 65 9.72 -4.50 -4.88
N SER A 66 9.28 -5.61 -5.47
CA SER A 66 8.23 -5.60 -6.49
C SER A 66 6.84 -5.37 -5.87
N THR A 67 5.89 -4.97 -6.69
CA THR A 67 4.47 -4.85 -6.29
C THR A 67 3.86 -6.17 -5.85
N ASP A 68 4.46 -7.29 -6.26
CA ASP A 68 3.98 -8.64 -5.97
C ASP A 68 4.53 -9.17 -4.64
N GLY A 69 5.38 -8.37 -3.97
CA GLY A 69 6.00 -8.72 -2.68
C GLY A 69 7.26 -9.55 -2.83
N TRP A 70 8.03 -9.33 -3.90
CA TRP A 70 9.25 -10.08 -4.18
C TRP A 70 10.50 -9.18 -4.17
N LEU A 71 11.56 -9.65 -3.51
CA LEU A 71 12.91 -9.09 -3.57
C LEU A 71 13.82 -10.13 -4.19
N ASN A 72 14.22 -9.92 -5.45
CA ASN A 72 15.06 -10.86 -6.18
C ASN A 72 16.55 -10.53 -5.97
N ILE A 73 17.08 -10.88 -4.81
CA ILE A 73 18.47 -10.59 -4.44
C ILE A 73 19.25 -11.91 -4.52
N SER A 74 20.29 -11.94 -5.35
CA SER A 74 21.23 -13.08 -5.37
C SER A 74 22.18 -13.06 -4.17
N SER A 75 22.83 -14.19 -3.87
CA SER A 75 23.85 -14.25 -2.80
C SER A 75 24.94 -13.19 -3.00
N SER A 76 25.40 -12.98 -4.24
CA SER A 76 26.41 -11.95 -4.56
C SER A 76 25.95 -10.51 -4.38
N GLU A 77 24.63 -10.24 -4.37
CA GLU A 77 24.06 -8.91 -4.18
C GLU A 77 23.63 -8.65 -2.73
N THR A 78 23.66 -9.68 -1.88
CA THR A 78 23.16 -9.60 -0.50
C THR A 78 23.92 -8.55 0.30
N GLN A 79 25.26 -8.52 0.21
CA GLN A 79 26.06 -7.50 0.88
C GLN A 79 25.69 -6.08 0.41
N GLN A 80 25.57 -5.87 -0.91
CA GLN A 80 25.20 -4.58 -1.48
C GLN A 80 23.82 -4.12 -1.02
N PHE A 81 22.85 -5.03 -0.96
CA PHE A 81 21.51 -4.69 -0.48
C PHE A 81 21.50 -4.36 1.01
N CYS A 82 22.13 -5.20 1.83
CA CYS A 82 22.05 -5.16 3.29
C CYS A 82 22.92 -4.08 3.93
N GLN A 83 24.13 -3.85 3.40
CA GLN A 83 25.06 -2.84 3.90
C GLN A 83 24.98 -1.52 3.12
N GLY A 84 24.33 -1.54 1.96
CA GLY A 84 24.04 -0.34 1.17
C GLY A 84 22.72 0.34 1.53
N PRO A 85 22.29 1.31 0.72
CA PRO A 85 21.10 2.13 0.98
C PRO A 85 19.77 1.38 0.69
N CYS A 86 19.81 0.27 -0.04
CA CYS A 86 18.62 -0.46 -0.49
C CYS A 86 17.78 -1.06 0.65
N LYS A 87 18.42 -1.64 1.68
CA LYS A 87 17.70 -2.16 2.85
C LYS A 87 16.84 -1.07 3.48
N GLN A 88 17.45 0.06 3.84
CA GLN A 88 16.73 1.15 4.49
C GLN A 88 15.63 1.72 3.59
N HIS A 89 15.93 1.95 2.31
CA HIS A 89 14.92 2.40 1.34
C HIS A 89 13.72 1.46 1.27
N THR A 90 13.95 0.15 1.25
CA THR A 90 12.89 -0.85 1.20
C THR A 90 12.06 -0.84 2.50
N LEU A 91 12.69 -0.68 3.66
CA LEU A 91 11.99 -0.53 4.93
C LEU A 91 11.13 0.74 4.97
N ASP A 92 11.60 1.85 4.39
CA ASP A 92 10.83 3.09 4.29
C ASP A 92 9.64 2.96 3.33
N VAL A 93 9.80 2.23 2.22
CA VAL A 93 8.69 1.85 1.33
C VAL A 93 7.64 1.03 2.07
N LEU A 94 8.05 0.00 2.82
CA LEU A 94 7.16 -0.85 3.61
C LEU A 94 6.45 -0.06 4.70
N LYS A 95 7.13 0.89 5.34
CA LYS A 95 6.55 1.81 6.33
C LYS A 95 5.49 2.72 5.69
N CYS A 96 5.74 3.26 4.50
CA CYS A 96 4.76 4.02 3.73
C CYS A 96 3.50 3.19 3.46
N VAL A 97 3.66 1.94 2.99
CA VAL A 97 2.54 1.03 2.73
C VAL A 97 1.74 0.76 4.00
N TRP A 98 2.42 0.55 5.13
CA TRP A 98 1.79 0.32 6.43
C TRP A 98 0.94 1.51 6.88
N TYR A 99 1.45 2.73 6.73
CA TYR A 99 0.71 3.95 7.11
C TYR A 99 -0.57 4.12 6.29
N VAL A 100 -0.52 3.88 4.99
CA VAL A 100 -1.66 4.12 4.10
C VAL A 100 -2.64 2.96 4.05
N LYS A 101 -2.18 1.74 4.36
CA LYS A 101 -3.01 0.53 4.42
C LYS A 101 -2.38 -0.51 5.37
N HIS A 102 -2.76 -0.46 6.64
CA HIS A 102 -2.23 -1.34 7.68
C HIS A 102 -2.40 -2.85 7.39
N ASP A 103 -3.54 -3.24 6.81
CA ASP A 103 -3.89 -4.62 6.45
C ASP A 103 -3.45 -5.00 5.02
N TYR A 104 -2.44 -4.32 4.47
CA TYR A 104 -1.94 -4.61 3.12
C TYR A 104 -1.41 -6.04 3.01
N LYS A 105 -1.83 -6.72 1.95
CA LYS A 105 -1.30 -8.01 1.51
C LYS A 105 -0.83 -7.87 0.09
N PHE A 106 0.39 -8.33 -0.15
CA PHE A 106 0.95 -8.50 -1.49
C PHE A 106 0.19 -9.58 -2.24
N ASP A 107 0.39 -9.66 -3.55
CA ASP A 107 -0.29 -10.64 -4.41
C ASP A 107 0.09 -12.09 -4.03
N ASN A 108 1.31 -12.30 -3.53
CA ASN A 108 1.75 -13.57 -2.93
C ASN A 108 1.18 -13.85 -1.53
N LYS A 109 0.26 -13.01 -1.03
CA LYS A 109 -0.36 -13.04 0.31
C LYS A 109 0.55 -12.70 1.48
N ALA A 110 1.82 -12.36 1.23
CA ALA A 110 2.71 -11.88 2.28
C ALA A 110 2.16 -10.60 2.91
N THR A 111 2.34 -10.47 4.22
CA THR A 111 2.12 -9.22 4.94
C THR A 111 3.39 -8.38 4.94
N ILE A 112 3.26 -7.10 5.27
CA ILE A 112 4.42 -6.20 5.50
C ILE A 112 5.39 -6.81 6.52
N GLN A 113 4.85 -7.43 7.58
CA GLN A 113 5.65 -8.10 8.60
C GLN A 113 6.47 -9.25 8.02
N ASN A 114 5.85 -10.11 7.19
CA ASN A 114 6.58 -11.24 6.57
C ASN A 114 7.75 -10.74 5.72
N ILE A 115 7.56 -9.66 4.95
CA ILE A 115 8.64 -9.08 4.13
C ILE A 115 9.74 -8.48 5.01
N ASN A 116 9.39 -7.71 6.06
CA ASN A 116 10.37 -7.15 7.01
C ASN A 116 11.21 -8.24 7.69
N GLU A 117 10.57 -9.30 8.17
CA GLU A 117 11.26 -10.43 8.80
C GLU A 117 12.18 -11.13 7.80
N THR A 118 11.72 -11.32 6.56
CA THR A 118 12.54 -11.93 5.48
C THR A 118 13.78 -11.09 5.18
N ILE A 119 13.64 -9.77 5.08
CA ILE A 119 14.75 -8.84 4.86
C ILE A 119 15.75 -8.90 6.03
N ASN A 120 15.27 -8.83 7.27
CA ASN A 120 16.16 -8.82 8.43
C ASN A 120 16.89 -10.15 8.58
N ASN A 121 16.17 -11.28 8.49
CA ASN A 121 16.78 -12.61 8.54
C ASN A 121 17.79 -12.80 7.41
N GLY A 122 17.46 -12.37 6.19
CA GLY A 122 18.38 -12.43 5.05
C GLY A 122 19.64 -11.60 5.23
N CYS A 123 19.55 -10.45 5.88
CA CYS A 123 20.73 -9.61 6.15
C CYS A 123 21.54 -10.02 7.38
N GLU A 124 20.92 -10.65 8.38
CA GLU A 124 21.59 -11.10 9.61
C GLU A 124 22.26 -12.48 9.43
N HIS A 125 21.65 -13.35 8.63
CA HIS A 125 22.08 -14.75 8.47
C HIS A 125 22.47 -15.12 7.03
N GLY A 126 22.32 -14.21 6.06
CA GLY A 126 22.74 -14.46 4.70
C GLY A 126 24.25 -14.61 4.63
N GLU A 127 24.72 -15.70 4.02
CA GLU A 127 26.12 -15.86 3.67
C GLU A 127 26.43 -14.94 2.47
N TYR A 128 27.30 -13.95 2.68
CA TYR A 128 27.85 -13.07 1.65
C TYR A 128 29.36 -12.94 1.82
#